data_AF-A0A9N9KFQ1-F1
#
_entry.id   AF-A0A9N9KFQ1-F1
#
_cell.length_a   1.000
_cell.length_b   1.000
_cell.length_c   1.000
_cell.angle_alpha   90.00
_cell.angle_beta   90.00
_cell.angle_gamma   90.00
#
_symmetry.space_group_name_H-M   'P 1'
#
loop_
_entity.id
_entity.type
_entity.pdbx_description
1 polymer ?
#
loop_
_entity_poly.entity_id
_entity_poly.type
_entity_poly.pdbx_seq_one_letter_code
_entity_poly.pdbx_strand_id
1 'polypeptide(L)'
;RNRKIKLAPEQWSTDAKDSFDVIISCEERCYDVICEDMTERGGLRNKPAHVINIDIKDNHEDAMLGGRAILQLVQMIDNERVTDLDEEMPNILQEWQQKYKYDILH
;
A
#
# COMPACT_ATOMS: atom_id res chain seq x y z
N ARG A 1 -17.14 -1.51 -13.61
CA ARG A 1 -16.85 -1.24 -12.17
C ARG A 1 -16.21 0.14 -11.99
N ASN A 2 -15.04 0.38 -12.59
CA ASN A 2 -14.18 1.56 -12.33
C ASN A 2 -14.87 2.92 -12.54
N ARG A 3 -15.69 3.09 -13.59
CA ARG A 3 -16.44 4.34 -13.87
C ARG A 3 -17.39 4.77 -12.74
N LYS A 4 -17.83 3.85 -11.87
CA LYS A 4 -18.66 4.18 -10.69
C LYS A 4 -17.82 4.69 -9.50
N ILE A 5 -16.51 4.47 -9.53
CA ILE A 5 -15.58 4.80 -8.44
C ILE A 5 -14.85 6.11 -8.75
N LYS A 6 -14.38 6.29 -9.99
CA LYS A 6 -13.67 7.50 -10.43
C LYS A 6 -13.86 7.80 -11.92
N LEU A 7 -13.53 9.04 -12.31
CA LEU A 7 -13.72 9.56 -13.67
C LEU A 7 -12.76 8.91 -14.68
N ALA A 8 -11.49 8.79 -14.30
CA ALA A 8 -10.41 8.29 -15.15
C ALA A 8 -9.34 7.58 -14.30
N PRO A 9 -8.49 6.72 -14.89
CA PRO A 9 -7.24 6.31 -14.24
C PRO A 9 -6.35 7.53 -13.96
N GLU A 10 -5.50 7.41 -12.94
CA GLU A 10 -4.56 8.44 -12.51
C GLU A 10 -3.19 7.78 -12.42
N GLN A 11 -2.15 8.50 -12.76
CA GLN A 11 -0.77 8.04 -12.72
C GLN A 11 -0.04 8.62 -11.51
N TRP A 12 0.68 7.77 -10.78
CA TRP A 12 1.38 8.13 -9.55
C TRP A 12 2.32 9.33 -9.71
N SER A 13 3.29 9.26 -10.62
CA SER A 13 4.36 10.28 -10.74
C SER A 13 3.85 11.64 -11.23
N THR A 14 2.73 11.71 -11.94
CA THR A 14 2.22 12.98 -12.51
C THR A 14 1.07 13.58 -11.70
N ASP A 15 0.17 12.73 -11.21
CA ASP A 15 -1.12 13.15 -10.70
C ASP A 15 -1.17 13.09 -9.16
N ALA A 16 -0.49 12.12 -8.54
CA ALA A 16 -0.53 11.96 -7.10
C ALA A 16 0.31 13.06 -6.44
N LYS A 17 -0.33 14.12 -5.94
CA LYS A 17 0.32 15.23 -5.21
C LYS A 17 -0.01 15.25 -3.72
N ASP A 18 -0.90 14.37 -3.30
CA ASP A 18 -1.33 14.23 -1.93
C ASP A 18 -0.30 13.48 -1.08
N SER A 19 -0.37 13.70 0.23
CA SER A 19 0.44 12.98 1.21
C SER A 19 -0.34 11.81 1.78
N PHE A 20 0.28 10.64 1.85
CA PHE A 20 -0.29 9.41 2.39
C PHE A 20 0.54 8.92 3.57
N ASP A 21 -0.11 8.32 4.57
CA ASP A 21 0.57 7.65 5.69
C ASP A 21 1.02 6.24 5.29
N VAL A 22 0.21 5.55 4.49
CA VAL A 22 0.49 4.20 3.96
C VAL A 22 0.14 4.16 2.47
N ILE A 23 1.05 3.60 1.68
CA ILE A 23 0.92 3.38 0.24
C ILE A 23 1.07 1.88 -0.01
N ILE A 24 0.12 1.27 -0.74
CA ILE A 24 0.15 -0.17 -1.03
C ILE A 24 0.27 -0.39 -2.54
N SER A 25 1.33 -1.07 -2.98
CA SER A 25 1.51 -1.54 -4.35
C SER A 25 1.11 -3.01 -4.49
N CYS A 26 0.74 -3.41 -5.72
CA CYS A 26 0.30 -4.77 -6.04
C CYS A 26 1.31 -5.57 -6.86
N GLU A 27 2.44 -4.95 -7.22
CA GLU A 27 3.56 -5.58 -7.93
C GLU A 27 4.85 -4.81 -7.62
N GLU A 28 5.98 -5.53 -7.59
CA GLU A 28 7.29 -4.98 -7.20
C GLU A 28 7.74 -3.83 -8.10
N ARG A 29 7.41 -3.87 -9.39
CA ARG A 29 7.74 -2.77 -10.30
C ARG A 29 7.02 -1.46 -9.93
N CYS A 30 5.78 -1.53 -9.45
CA CYS A 30 5.09 -0.35 -8.95
C CYS A 30 5.73 0.16 -7.65
N TYR A 31 6.16 -0.74 -6.78
CA TYR A 31 6.88 -0.41 -5.54
C TYR A 31 8.14 0.40 -5.84
N ASP A 32 8.98 -0.07 -6.75
CA ASP A 32 10.23 0.61 -7.15
C ASP A 32 9.97 2.03 -7.67
N VAL A 33 8.96 2.16 -8.55
CA VAL A 33 8.57 3.47 -9.12
C VAL A 33 8.08 4.43 -8.03
N ILE A 34 7.33 3.93 -7.04
CA ILE A 34 6.86 4.76 -5.92
C ILE A 34 8.06 5.21 -5.07
N CYS A 35 8.96 4.31 -4.72
CA CYS A 35 10.13 4.61 -3.90
C CYS A 35 11.08 5.60 -4.58
N GLU A 36 11.34 5.43 -5.88
CA GLU A 36 12.16 6.35 -6.68
C GLU A 36 11.52 7.75 -6.71
N ASP A 37 10.24 7.84 -7.09
CA ASP A 37 9.53 9.11 -7.19
C ASP A 37 9.41 9.83 -5.83
N MET A 38 9.18 9.09 -4.74
CA MET A 38 9.19 9.67 -3.38
C MET A 38 10.56 10.23 -2.98
N THR A 39 11.64 9.57 -3.38
CA THR A 39 13.01 10.03 -3.13
C THR A 39 13.31 11.29 -3.93
N GLU A 40 12.92 11.33 -5.22
CA GLU A 40 13.11 12.48 -6.11
C GLU A 40 12.35 13.73 -5.67
N ARG A 41 11.15 13.56 -5.08
CA ARG A 41 10.33 14.66 -4.55
C ARG A 41 10.96 15.38 -3.36
N GLY A 42 12.00 14.81 -2.74
CA GLY A 42 12.83 15.50 -1.75
C GLY A 42 12.15 15.84 -0.42
N GLY A 43 11.09 15.11 -0.04
CA GLY A 43 10.57 15.13 1.33
C GLY A 43 10.10 16.48 1.87
N LEU A 44 9.39 17.29 1.05
CA LEU A 44 8.98 18.67 1.38
C LEU A 44 8.37 18.89 2.78
N ARG A 45 7.70 17.88 3.35
CA ARG A 45 7.01 17.96 4.66
C ARG A 45 7.69 17.18 5.78
N ASN A 46 8.82 16.49 5.51
CA ASN A 46 9.48 15.58 6.46
C ASN A 46 8.52 14.63 7.19
N LYS A 47 7.44 14.20 6.51
CA LYS A 47 6.48 13.24 7.04
C LYS A 47 6.80 11.87 6.41
N PRO A 48 7.09 10.83 7.21
CA PRO A 48 7.32 9.49 6.69
C PRO A 48 6.01 8.91 6.11
N ALA A 49 6.16 7.95 5.21
CA ALA A 49 5.07 7.12 4.71
C ALA A 49 5.56 5.68 4.61
N HIS A 50 4.70 4.73 4.97
CA HIS A 50 4.98 3.31 4.77
C HIS A 50 4.62 2.93 3.35
N VAL A 51 5.59 2.47 2.56
CA VAL A 51 5.32 1.91 1.23
C VAL A 51 5.35 0.39 1.37
N ILE A 52 4.27 -0.30 1.02
CA ILE A 52 4.14 -1.74 1.21
C ILE A 52 3.80 -2.39 -0.13
N ASN A 53 4.60 -3.36 -0.56
CA ASN A 53 4.27 -4.17 -1.73
C ASN A 53 3.60 -5.48 -1.31
N ILE A 54 2.50 -5.84 -1.95
CA ILE A 54 1.89 -7.17 -1.85
C ILE A 54 1.78 -7.72 -3.26
N ASP A 55 2.57 -8.74 -3.60
CA ASP A 55 2.59 -9.26 -4.98
C ASP A 55 1.28 -10.00 -5.32
N ILE A 56 0.50 -9.43 -6.25
CA ILE A 56 -0.79 -9.96 -6.68
C ILE A 56 -0.76 -10.14 -8.20
N LYS A 57 -1.03 -11.35 -8.65
CA LYS A 57 -1.10 -11.66 -10.09
C LYS A 57 -2.19 -10.85 -10.79
N ASP A 58 -1.88 -10.35 -11.99
CA ASP A 58 -2.81 -9.56 -12.82
C ASP A 58 -3.87 -10.45 -13.50
N ASN A 59 -4.80 -10.95 -12.70
CA ASN A 59 -6.02 -11.58 -13.16
C ASN A 59 -7.18 -11.29 -12.20
N HIS A 60 -8.40 -11.56 -12.64
CA HIS A 60 -9.59 -11.17 -11.91
C HIS A 60 -9.75 -11.89 -10.56
N GLU A 61 -9.36 -13.17 -10.50
CA GLU A 61 -9.53 -14.01 -9.31
C GLU A 61 -8.53 -13.61 -8.23
N ASP A 62 -7.24 -13.54 -8.58
CA ASP A 62 -6.18 -13.12 -7.68
C ASP A 62 -6.37 -11.67 -7.22
N ALA A 63 -6.80 -10.76 -8.11
CA ALA A 63 -7.13 -9.38 -7.72
C ALA A 63 -8.29 -9.31 -6.71
N MET A 64 -9.26 -10.22 -6.79
CA MET A 64 -10.36 -10.28 -5.82
C MET A 64 -9.88 -10.77 -4.45
N LEU A 65 -9.04 -11.81 -4.42
CA LEU A 65 -8.48 -12.35 -3.18
C LEU A 65 -7.48 -11.38 -2.55
N GLY A 66 -6.56 -10.84 -3.34
CA GLY A 66 -5.59 -9.85 -2.93
C GLY A 66 -6.26 -8.58 -2.41
N GLY A 67 -7.33 -8.10 -3.08
CA GLY A 67 -8.10 -6.95 -2.58
C GLY A 67 -8.75 -7.19 -1.21
N ARG A 68 -9.17 -8.42 -0.89
CA ARG A 68 -9.66 -8.77 0.47
C ARG A 68 -8.53 -8.84 1.49
N ALA A 69 -7.38 -9.34 1.08
CA ALA A 69 -6.20 -9.41 1.95
C ALA A 69 -5.69 -8.00 2.29
N ILE A 70 -5.60 -7.10 1.29
CA ILE A 70 -5.30 -5.67 1.46
C ILE A 70 -6.32 -5.02 2.40
N LEU A 71 -7.62 -5.26 2.21
CA LEU A 71 -8.64 -4.72 3.10
C LEU A 71 -8.41 -5.13 4.55
N GLN A 72 -8.05 -6.40 4.81
CA GLN A 72 -7.74 -6.85 6.16
C GLN A 72 -6.48 -6.18 6.73
N LEU A 73 -5.44 -5.98 5.91
CA LEU A 73 -4.24 -5.28 6.35
C LEU A 73 -4.57 -3.84 6.78
N VAL A 74 -5.31 -3.11 5.94
CA VAL A 74 -5.73 -1.74 6.23
C VAL A 74 -6.60 -1.67 7.49
N GLN A 75 -7.47 -2.66 7.71
CA GLN A 75 -8.26 -2.74 8.96
C GLN A 75 -7.42 -3.04 10.21
N MET A 76 -6.30 -3.75 10.07
CA MET A 76 -5.35 -3.97 11.17
C MET A 76 -4.55 -2.69 11.48
N ILE A 77 -4.17 -1.95 10.44
CA ILE A 77 -3.49 -0.64 10.54
C ILE A 77 -4.40 0.42 11.18
N ASP A 78 -5.65 0.52 10.75
CA ASP A 78 -6.64 1.50 11.24
C ASP A 78 -7.28 1.09 12.58
N ASN A 79 -6.72 0.09 13.27
CA ASN A 79 -7.25 -0.39 14.53
C ASN A 79 -6.98 0.64 15.65
N GLU A 80 -8.00 0.98 16.45
CA GLU A 80 -7.90 1.94 17.55
C GLU A 80 -6.80 1.63 18.59
N ARG A 81 -6.30 0.39 18.63
CA ARG A 81 -5.20 -0.01 19.52
C ARG A 81 -3.83 0.43 19.01
N VAL A 82 -3.71 0.73 17.72
CA VAL A 82 -2.46 1.22 17.11
C VAL A 82 -2.34 2.70 17.45
N THR A 83 -1.44 3.01 18.38
CA THR A 83 -1.18 4.39 18.82
C THR A 83 0.07 4.98 18.18
N ASP A 84 1.05 4.13 17.91
CA ASP A 84 2.24 4.45 17.13
C ASP A 84 2.32 3.51 15.93
N LEU A 85 2.12 4.06 14.74
CA LEU A 85 2.11 3.26 13.51
C LEU A 85 3.50 2.75 13.16
N ASP A 86 4.55 3.54 13.42
CA ASP A 86 5.92 3.20 13.07
C ASP A 86 6.42 2.02 13.92
N GLU A 87 6.07 2.00 15.20
CA GLU A 87 6.45 0.93 16.13
C GLU A 87 5.67 -0.37 15.89
N GLU A 88 4.37 -0.27 15.57
CA GLU A 88 3.49 -1.44 15.44
C GLU A 88 3.50 -2.08 14.04
N MET A 89 3.93 -1.35 12.99
CA MET A 89 3.91 -1.85 11.62
C MET A 89 4.55 -3.25 11.46
N PRO A 90 5.76 -3.53 12.01
CA PRO A 90 6.37 -4.85 11.86
C PRO A 90 5.52 -5.98 12.44
N ASN A 91 4.88 -5.76 13.60
CA ASN A 91 4.00 -6.75 14.24
C ASN A 91 2.75 -6.99 13.39
N ILE A 92 2.13 -5.91 12.90
CA ILE A 92 0.93 -5.97 12.05
C ILE A 92 1.23 -6.76 10.76
N LEU A 93 2.35 -6.45 10.09
CA LEU A 93 2.76 -7.16 8.88
C LEU A 93 3.02 -8.64 9.16
N GLN A 94 3.70 -8.96 10.27
CA GLN A 94 3.99 -10.33 10.66
C GLN A 94 2.71 -11.14 10.93
N GLU A 95 1.76 -10.59 11.69
CA GLU A 95 0.48 -11.24 11.96
C GLU A 95 -0.33 -11.44 10.67
N TRP A 96 -0.32 -10.44 9.78
CA TRP A 96 -1.00 -10.52 8.50
C TRP A 96 -0.39 -11.60 7.59
N GLN A 97 0.94 -11.70 7.53
CA GLN A 97 1.64 -12.72 6.73
C GLN A 97 1.41 -14.16 7.23
N GLN A 98 1.14 -14.36 8.52
CA GLN A 98 0.75 -15.68 9.02
C GLN A 98 -0.58 -16.16 8.42
N LYS A 99 -1.47 -15.21 8.10
CA LYS A 99 -2.79 -15.49 7.53
C LYS A 99 -2.79 -15.52 6.00
N TYR A 100 -1.99 -14.66 5.38
CA TYR A 100 -1.93 -14.50 3.93
C TYR A 100 -0.52 -14.79 3.40
N LYS A 101 -0.40 -15.80 2.54
CA LYS A 101 0.87 -16.22 1.94
C LYS A 101 1.22 -15.39 0.70
N TYR A 102 1.23 -14.07 0.84
CA TYR A 102 1.76 -13.17 -0.18
C TYR A 102 3.19 -12.77 0.18
N ASP A 103 4.02 -12.63 -0.85
CA ASP A 103 5.33 -12.00 -0.69
C ASP A 103 5.11 -10.50 -0.44
N ILE A 104 5.75 -9.99 0.61
CA ILE A 104 5.61 -8.61 1.06
C ILE A 104 6.95 -7.89 1.02
N LEU A 105 6.94 -6.63 0.62
CA LEU A 105 8.05 -5.69 0.83
C LEU A 105 7.52 -4.50 1.63
N HIS A 106 8.35 -3.92 2.47
CA HIS A 106 8.07 -2.72 3.25
C HIS A 106 9.32 -1.86 3.36
#